data_AF-A0A519P159-F1
#
_entry.id   AF-A0A519P159-F1
#
_cell.length_a   1.000
_cell.length_b   1.000
_cell.length_c   1.000
_cell.angle_alpha   90.00
_cell.angle_beta   90.00
_cell.angle_gamma   90.00
#
_symmetry.space_group_name_H-M   'P 1'
#
loop_
_entity.id
_entity.type
_entity.pdbx_description
1 polymer ?
#
loop_
_entity_poly.entity_id
_entity_poly.type
_entity_poly.pdbx_seq_one_letter_code
_entity_poly.pdbx_strand_id
1 'polypeptide(L)'
;MPLHMIKLCVGVTHVETLERRAAKGEWLTVHTRMTPKRAAEIEDGGSLYWVMKGSVVCRMPILDITTQGEGKTSQCLITLSPQVVRTAPQ
;
A
#
# COMPACT_ATOMS: atom_id res chain seq x y z
N MET A 1 0.87 -14.75 -11.92
CA MET A 1 0.51 -14.32 -10.55
C MET A 1 0.88 -12.85 -10.44
N PRO A 2 0.01 -12.00 -9.88
CA PRO A 2 0.26 -10.56 -9.80
C PRO A 2 1.50 -10.25 -8.97
N LEU A 3 2.21 -9.17 -9.32
CA LEU A 3 3.36 -8.69 -8.54
C LEU A 3 2.85 -7.90 -7.33
N HIS A 4 3.35 -8.23 -6.15
CA HIS A 4 2.94 -7.59 -4.90
C HIS A 4 4.04 -6.71 -4.32
N MET A 5 3.64 -5.78 -3.45
CA MET A 5 4.54 -4.91 -2.70
C MET A 5 4.37 -5.16 -1.21
N ILE A 6 5.44 -4.98 -0.43
CA ILE A 6 5.39 -5.05 1.03
C ILE A 6 5.93 -3.75 1.62
N LYS A 7 5.29 -3.23 2.68
CA LYS A 7 5.74 -2.01 3.37
C LYS A 7 5.49 -2.11 4.88
N LEU A 8 6.42 -1.54 5.64
CA LEU A 8 6.26 -1.36 7.08
C LEU A 8 5.22 -0.26 7.36
N CYS A 9 4.23 -0.58 8.19
CA CYS A 9 3.23 0.38 8.65
C CYS A 9 3.74 1.09 9.93
N VAL A 10 4.47 2.19 9.75
CA VAL A 10 5.03 2.96 10.87
C VAL A 10 3.91 3.72 11.60
N GLY A 11 3.90 3.68 12.93
CA GLY A 11 2.93 4.40 13.76
C GLY A 11 1.55 3.75 13.87
N VAL A 12 1.30 2.65 13.15
CA VAL A 12 0.06 1.86 13.24
C VAL A 12 0.40 0.43 13.66
N THR A 13 -0.12 0.02 14.81
CA THR A 13 0.22 -1.27 15.44
C THR A 13 -0.90 -2.31 15.39
N HIS A 14 -2.08 -1.91 14.92
CA HIS A 14 -3.30 -2.71 14.90
C HIS A 14 -4.02 -2.52 13.56
N VAL A 15 -4.36 -3.62 12.89
CA VAL A 15 -5.02 -3.64 11.57
C VAL A 15 -6.39 -2.97 11.61
N GLU A 16 -7.09 -3.03 12.75
CA GLU A 16 -8.38 -2.39 13.01
C GLU A 16 -8.33 -0.87 12.79
N THR A 17 -7.15 -0.27 12.97
CA THR A 17 -6.95 1.16 12.69
C THR A 17 -6.98 1.45 11.19
N LEU A 18 -6.37 0.60 10.37
CA LEU A 18 -6.47 0.71 8.91
C LEU A 18 -7.89 0.45 8.44
N GLU A 19 -8.55 -0.60 8.95
CA GLU A 19 -9.94 -0.94 8.59
C GLU A 19 -10.89 0.25 8.83
N ARG A 20 -10.81 0.87 10.01
CA ARG A 20 -11.65 2.03 10.37
C ARG A 20 -11.37 3.26 9.50
N ARG A 21 -10.11 3.50 9.12
CA ARG A 21 -9.71 4.67 8.32
C ARG A 21 -10.09 4.46 6.86
N ALA A 22 -9.81 3.28 6.30
CA ALA A 22 -10.17 2.91 4.95
C ALA A 22 -11.70 2.93 4.73
N ALA A 23 -12.48 2.46 5.72
CA ALA A 23 -13.95 2.54 5.68
C ALA A 23 -14.49 3.98 5.62
N LYS A 24 -13.70 4.97 6.04
CA LYS A 24 -14.01 6.40 5.92
C LYS A 24 -13.44 7.04 4.64
N GLY A 25 -12.79 6.26 3.77
CA GLY A 25 -12.06 6.78 2.62
C GLY A 25 -10.73 7.45 2.97
N GLU A 26 -10.23 7.28 4.20
CA GLU A 26 -8.98 7.88 4.66
C GLU A 26 -7.79 6.92 4.46
N TRP A 27 -6.58 7.49 4.34
CA TRP A 27 -5.31 6.74 4.26
C TRP A 27 -5.22 5.75 3.10
N LEU A 28 -5.89 6.07 1.99
CA LEU A 28 -5.87 5.29 0.75
C LEU A 28 -4.70 5.64 -0.17
N THR A 29 -3.93 6.68 0.13
CA THR A 29 -2.76 7.08 -0.65
C THR A 29 -1.50 6.93 0.17
N VAL A 30 -0.55 6.15 -0.34
CA VAL A 30 0.76 5.94 0.27
C VAL A 30 1.80 6.71 -0.53
N HIS A 31 2.42 7.67 0.14
CA HIS A 31 3.52 8.44 -0.43
C HIS A 31 4.85 7.69 -0.26
N THR A 32 5.62 7.61 -1.34
CA THR A 32 6.98 7.06 -1.35
C THR A 32 7.88 7.92 -2.23
N ARG A 33 9.20 7.83 -2.03
CA ARG A 33 10.16 8.62 -2.81
C ARG A 33 10.46 8.01 -4.18
N MET A 34 10.41 6.69 -4.28
CA MET A 34 10.88 5.95 -5.46
C MET A 34 9.70 5.20 -6.09
N THR A 35 9.44 5.47 -7.36
CA THR A 35 8.44 4.74 -8.14
C THR A 35 8.97 3.35 -8.50
N PRO A 36 8.21 2.27 -8.27
CA PRO A 36 8.57 0.93 -8.72
C PRO A 36 8.75 0.87 -10.23
N LYS A 37 9.85 0.26 -10.70
CA LYS A 37 10.11 0.08 -12.14
C LYS A 37 9.07 -0.78 -12.85
N ARG A 38 8.42 -1.68 -12.10
CA ARG A 38 7.42 -2.64 -12.58
C ARG A 38 6.00 -2.24 -12.13
N ALA A 39 5.71 -0.94 -12.08
CA ALA A 39 4.44 -0.41 -11.60
C ALA A 39 3.23 -1.02 -12.31
N ALA A 40 3.25 -1.08 -13.65
CA ALA A 40 2.17 -1.67 -14.44
C ALA A 40 1.87 -3.14 -14.07
N GLU A 41 2.88 -3.95 -13.75
CA GLU A 41 2.68 -5.34 -13.32
C GLU A 41 2.12 -5.46 -11.90
N ILE A 42 2.33 -4.43 -11.07
CA ILE A 42 1.74 -4.32 -9.73
C ILE A 42 0.29 -3.84 -9.84
N GLU A 43 -0.02 -2.95 -10.77
CA GLU A 43 -1.38 -2.48 -11.02
C GLU A 43 -2.26 -3.57 -11.65
N ASP A 44 -1.66 -4.53 -12.35
CA ASP A 44 -2.32 -5.74 -12.87
C ASP A 44 -2.66 -6.76 -11.76
N GLY A 45 -3.48 -6.34 -10.80
CA GLY A 45 -4.02 -7.19 -9.73
C GLY A 45 -3.13 -7.36 -8.50
N GLY A 46 -2.11 -6.52 -8.34
CA GLY A 46 -1.21 -6.52 -7.18
C GLY A 46 -1.84 -5.94 -5.90
N SER A 47 -1.07 -5.99 -4.82
CA SER A 47 -1.52 -5.52 -3.52
C SER A 47 -0.34 -5.04 -2.69
N LEU A 48 -0.60 -4.09 -1.80
CA LEU A 48 0.34 -3.66 -0.77
C LEU A 48 0.08 -4.45 0.51
N TYR A 49 1.05 -5.26 0.91
CA TYR A 49 1.08 -6.01 2.16
C TYR A 49 1.67 -5.14 3.27
N TRP A 50 0.95 -5.02 4.38
CA TRP A 50 1.35 -4.24 5.53
C TRP A 50 2.01 -5.11 6.59
N VAL A 51 3.22 -4.72 6.95
CA VAL A 51 3.93 -5.27 8.11
C VAL A 51 3.63 -4.42 9.34
N MET A 52 3.15 -5.06 10.40
CA MET A 52 2.96 -4.46 11.72
C MET A 52 3.62 -5.36 12.76
N LYS A 53 4.42 -4.78 13.66
CA LYS A 53 5.15 -5.53 14.70
C LYS A 53 5.98 -6.72 14.17
N GLY A 54 6.53 -6.59 12.96
CA GLY A 54 7.39 -7.62 12.35
C GLY A 54 6.66 -8.69 11.53
N SER A 55 5.33 -8.70 11.50
CA SER A 55 4.55 -9.68 10.74
C SER A 55 3.65 -9.02 9.70
N VAL A 56 3.42 -9.73 8.59
CA VAL A 56 2.41 -9.34 7.59
C VAL A 56 1.03 -9.63 8.16
N VAL A 57 0.20 -8.60 8.31
CA VAL A 57 -1.11 -8.71 8.98
C VAL A 57 -2.30 -8.49 8.04
N CYS A 58 -2.10 -7.73 6.96
CA CYS A 58 -3.13 -7.50 5.96
C CYS A 58 -2.51 -7.09 4.62
N ARG A 59 -3.33 -7.08 3.59
CA ARG A 59 -3.05 -6.48 2.29
C ARG A 59 -4.18 -5.58 1.84
N MET A 60 -3.86 -4.61 1.02
CA MET A 60 -4.83 -3.75 0.32
C MET A 60 -4.53 -3.79 -1.18
N PRO A 61 -5.52 -3.99 -2.06
CA PRO A 61 -5.32 -3.92 -3.50
C PRO A 61 -4.73 -2.57 -3.92
N ILE A 62 -3.78 -2.57 -4.85
CA ILE A 62 -3.23 -1.35 -5.44
C ILE A 62 -4.07 -1.01 -6.66
N LEU A 63 -4.52 0.24 -6.74
CA LEU A 63 -5.35 0.74 -7.83
C LEU A 63 -4.54 1.54 -8.85
N ASP A 64 -3.54 2.29 -8.39
CA ASP A 64 -2.73 3.18 -9.23
C ASP A 64 -1.38 3.49 -8.56
N ILE A 65 -0.33 3.63 -9.36
CA ILE A 65 1.02 4.02 -8.96
C ILE A 65 1.48 5.15 -9.89
N THR A 66 1.29 6.38 -9.45
CA THR A 66 1.65 7.57 -10.22
C THR A 66 2.89 8.25 -9.65
N THR A 67 3.72 8.83 -10.51
CA THR A 67 4.80 9.75 -10.09
C THR A 67 4.30 11.18 -10.25
N GLN A 68 4.33 11.97 -9.17
CA GLN A 68 4.01 13.38 -9.17
C GLN A 68 5.28 14.22 -8.99
N GLY A 69 5.40 15.30 -9.77
CA GLY A 69 6.57 16.17 -9.74
C GLY A 69 7.75 15.63 -10.56
N GLU A 70 8.86 16.37 -10.55
CA GLU A 70 10.00 16.12 -11.43
C GLU A 70 11.34 16.21 -10.68
N GLY A 71 12.34 15.48 -11.14
CA GLY A 71 13.69 15.52 -10.56
C GLY A 71 13.70 15.24 -9.05
N LYS A 72 14.28 16.16 -8.27
CA LYS A 72 14.46 15.99 -6.82
C LYS A 72 13.16 16.12 -6.01
N THR A 73 12.11 16.72 -6.57
CA THR A 73 10.80 16.88 -5.92
C THR A 73 9.82 15.78 -6.30
N SER A 74 10.24 14.83 -7.16
CA SER A 74 9.40 13.71 -7.54
C SER A 74 9.01 12.86 -6.33
N GLN A 75 7.73 12.47 -6.30
CA GLN A 75 7.15 11.60 -5.29
C GLN A 75 6.25 10.57 -5.98
N CYS A 76 6.35 9.33 -5.55
CA CYS A 76 5.45 8.27 -5.96
C CYS A 76 4.25 8.23 -5.02
N LEU A 77 3.06 8.22 -5.64
CA LEU A 77 1.78 8.03 -4.98
C LEU A 77 1.28 6.64 -5.33
N ILE A 78 1.00 5.83 -4.30
CA ILE A 78 0.38 4.52 -4.46
C ILE A 78 -1.05 4.63 -3.93
N THR A 79 -2.02 4.54 -4.81
CA THR A 79 -3.45 4.55 -4.48
C THR A 79 -3.90 3.13 -4.17
N LEU A 80 -4.60 2.96 -3.05
CA LEU A 80 -5.09 1.69 -2.54
C LEU A 80 -6.61 1.64 -2.59
N SER A 81 -7.15 0.44 -2.78
CA SER A 81 -8.56 0.16 -2.54
C SER A 81 -8.85 0.27 -1.03
N PRO A 82 -10.05 0.74 -0.62
CA PRO A 82 -10.46 0.75 0.79
C PRO A 82 -10.65 -0.65 1.38
N GLN A 83 -10.54 -1.71 0.57
CA GLN A 83 -10.65 -3.09 1.01
C GLN A 83 -9.40 -3.54 1.75
N VAL A 84 -9.47 -3.56 3.09
CA VAL A 84 -8.45 -4.17 3.95
C VAL A 84 -8.71 -5.67 4.07
N VAL A 85 -7.82 -6.48 3.49
CA VAL A 85 -7.93 -7.95 3.53
C VAL A 85 -6.90 -8.48 4.53
N ARG A 86 -7.38 -9.02 5.67
CA ARG A 86 -6.50 -9.67 6.65
C ARG A 86 -5.80 -10.88 6.03
N THR A 87 -4.52 -11.05 6.33
CA THR A 87 -3.74 -12.21 5.89
C THR A 87 -3.64 -13.21 7.03
N ALA A 88 -3.49 -14.51 6.71
CA ALA A 88 -3.09 -15.47 7.71
C ALA A 88 -1.71 -15.05 8.27
N PRO A 89 -1.48 -15.14 9.59
CA PRO A 89 -0.16 -14.88 10.16
C PRO A 89 0.87 -15.79 9.49
N GLN A 90 1.99 -15.22 9.06
CA GLN A 90 3.17 -15.96 8.61
C GLN A 90 4.19 -16.07 9.74
#